data_AF-A0A9D9AF27-F1
#
_entry.id   AF-A0A9D9AF27-F1
#
_cell.length_a   1.000
_cell.length_b   1.000
_cell.length_c   1.000
_cell.angle_alpha   90.00
_cell.angle_beta   90.00
_cell.angle_gamma   90.00
#
_symmetry.space_group_name_H-M   'P 1'
#
loop_
_entity.id
_entity.type
_entity.pdbx_description
1 polymer ?
#
loop_
_entity_poly.entity_id
_entity_poly.type
_entity_poly.pdbx_seq_one_letter_code
_entity_poly.pdbx_strand_id
1 'polypeptide(L)'
;MSDIKRIKPGTRMSQAVIHNGVVYLAGQVGTPGADIQTQARTALESVDALLAEAGTDKTRLLQATVWLADMKDFAAANEVWDAWVAPGNPPTRACGEAKLATPDYLYEVIVVAALP
;
A
#
# COMPACT_ATOMS: atom_id res chain seq x y z
N MET A 1 6.79 -3.55 -22.57
CA MET A 1 8.09 -3.21 -21.95
C MET A 1 8.61 -4.45 -21.26
N SER A 2 9.66 -5.08 -21.80
CA SER A 2 10.35 -6.22 -21.17
C SER A 2 11.41 -5.79 -20.15
N ASP A 3 11.80 -4.51 -20.13
CA ASP A 3 12.76 -4.01 -19.16
C ASP A 3 12.12 -3.74 -17.79
N ILE A 4 12.94 -3.81 -16.75
CA ILE A 4 12.54 -3.48 -15.37
C ILE A 4 12.74 -1.98 -15.15
N LYS A 5 11.66 -1.25 -14.83
CA LYS A 5 11.72 0.15 -14.42
C LYS A 5 11.59 0.26 -12.91
N ARG A 6 12.35 1.16 -12.28
CA ARG A 6 12.32 1.41 -10.83
C ARG A 6 11.91 2.85 -10.55
N ILE A 7 11.06 3.04 -9.54
CA ILE A 7 10.68 4.36 -9.03
C ILE A 7 11.36 4.54 -7.68
N LYS A 8 12.04 5.69 -7.53
CA LYS A 8 12.78 6.09 -6.31
C LYS A 8 13.67 4.95 -5.77
N PRO A 9 14.65 4.45 -6.55
CA PRO A 9 15.56 3.41 -6.09
C PRO A 9 16.46 3.94 -4.98
N GLY A 10 16.60 3.18 -3.89
CA GLY A 10 17.64 3.33 -2.88
C GLY A 10 18.46 2.05 -2.73
N THR A 11 19.45 2.05 -1.84
CA THR A 11 20.36 0.91 -1.63
C THR A 11 19.64 -0.37 -1.17
N ARG A 12 18.60 -0.23 -0.32
CA ARG A 12 17.84 -1.37 0.23
C ARG A 12 16.68 -1.80 -0.65
N MET A 13 15.94 -0.84 -1.21
CA MET A 13 14.71 -1.10 -1.96
C MET A 13 14.39 0.04 -2.92
N SER A 14 13.53 -0.24 -3.92
CA SER A 14 12.85 0.77 -4.72
C SER A 14 11.44 0.97 -4.15
N GLN A 15 10.89 2.18 -4.23
CA GLN A 15 9.51 2.43 -3.79
C GLN A 15 8.48 1.75 -4.72
N ALA A 16 8.81 1.64 -6.01
CA ALA A 16 8.08 0.78 -6.93
C ALA A 16 9.02 0.10 -7.94
N VAL A 17 8.59 -1.06 -8.42
CA VAL A 17 9.20 -1.77 -9.56
C VAL A 17 8.10 -2.06 -10.58
N ILE A 18 8.40 -1.82 -11.86
CA ILE A 18 7.47 -2.03 -12.96
C ILE A 18 8.09 -3.03 -13.93
N HIS A 19 7.32 -4.06 -14.29
CA HIS A 19 7.71 -5.03 -15.29
C HIS A 19 6.47 -5.65 -15.96
N ASN A 20 6.50 -5.81 -17.28
CA ASN A 20 5.43 -6.44 -18.07
C ASN A 20 4.02 -5.92 -17.75
N GLY A 21 3.87 -4.60 -17.61
CA GLY A 21 2.57 -3.98 -17.34
C GLY A 21 2.07 -4.14 -15.90
N VAL A 22 2.92 -4.61 -14.98
CA VAL A 22 2.59 -4.74 -13.55
C VAL A 22 3.48 -3.82 -12.73
N VAL A 23 2.87 -3.13 -11.77
CA VAL A 23 3.50 -2.26 -10.77
C VAL A 23 3.50 -3.00 -9.43
N TYR A 24 4.66 -3.09 -8.81
CA TYR A 24 4.86 -3.64 -7.47
C TYR A 24 5.33 -2.51 -6.56
N LEU A 25 4.55 -2.17 -5.52
CA LEU A 25 5.00 -1.19 -4.53
C LEU A 25 5.74 -1.89 -3.38
N ALA A 26 6.71 -1.20 -2.79
CA ALA A 26 7.21 -1.54 -1.47
C ALA A 26 6.12 -1.34 -0.40
N GLY A 27 6.33 -1.89 0.80
CA GLY A 27 5.46 -1.63 1.94
C GLY A 27 5.37 -0.14 2.25
N GLN A 28 4.15 0.38 2.28
CA GLN A 28 3.83 1.75 2.66
C GLN A 28 3.32 1.75 4.09
N VAL A 29 3.93 2.59 4.91
CA VAL A 29 3.60 2.77 6.33
C VAL A 29 3.04 4.16 6.57
N GLY A 30 2.26 4.30 7.63
CA GLY A 30 1.70 5.59 8.02
C GLY A 30 2.67 6.50 8.77
N THR A 31 2.20 7.68 9.17
CA THR A 31 2.94 8.58 10.07
C THR A 31 3.22 7.89 11.41
N PRO A 32 4.50 7.63 11.76
CA PRO A 32 4.85 6.92 13.00
C PRO A 32 4.30 7.65 14.25
N GLY A 33 3.77 6.88 15.20
CA GLY A 33 3.27 7.41 16.47
C GLY A 33 1.88 8.05 16.42
N ALA A 34 1.26 8.15 15.23
CA ALA A 34 -0.13 8.57 15.08
C ALA A 34 -1.11 7.41 15.37
N ASP A 35 -2.39 7.73 15.52
CA ASP A 35 -3.45 6.71 15.65
C ASP A 35 -3.62 5.87 14.37
N ILE A 36 -4.31 4.73 14.49
CA ILE A 36 -4.50 3.79 13.40
C ILE A 36 -5.14 4.42 12.17
N GLN A 37 -6.18 5.26 12.34
CA GLN A 37 -6.89 5.85 11.21
C GLN A 37 -5.98 6.81 10.42
N THR A 38 -5.16 7.58 11.12
CA THR A 38 -4.17 8.48 10.54
C THR A 38 -3.05 7.69 9.85
N GLN A 39 -2.58 6.60 10.45
CA GLN A 39 -1.57 5.75 9.83
C GLN A 39 -2.09 5.06 8.56
N ALA A 40 -3.29 4.49 8.61
CA ALA A 40 -3.93 3.89 7.44
C ALA A 40 -4.10 4.92 6.31
N ARG A 41 -4.58 6.13 6.63
CA ARG A 41 -4.79 7.19 5.64
C ARG A 41 -3.49 7.62 4.97
N THR A 42 -2.46 7.93 5.76
CA THR A 42 -1.17 8.41 5.23
C THR A 42 -0.40 7.33 4.47
N ALA A 43 -0.56 6.05 4.85
CA ALA A 43 -0.04 4.93 4.07
C ALA A 43 -0.75 4.83 2.70
N LEU A 44 -2.07 4.95 2.66
CA LEU A 44 -2.86 4.89 1.42
C LEU A 44 -2.65 6.10 0.51
N GLU A 45 -2.44 7.30 1.07
CA GLU A 45 -1.99 8.49 0.31
C GLU A 45 -0.62 8.26 -0.35
N SER A 46 0.30 7.58 0.35
CA SER A 46 1.60 7.20 -0.22
C SER A 46 1.45 6.20 -1.36
N VAL A 47 0.51 5.25 -1.24
CA VAL A 47 0.13 4.34 -2.34
C VAL A 47 -0.37 5.13 -3.55
N ASP A 48 -1.33 6.05 -3.38
CA ASP A 48 -1.87 6.85 -4.48
C ASP A 48 -0.77 7.66 -5.19
N ALA A 49 0.14 8.29 -4.44
CA ALA A 49 1.25 9.04 -5.01
C ALA A 49 2.18 8.16 -5.86
N LEU A 50 2.51 6.95 -5.39
CA LEU A 50 3.39 6.03 -6.11
C LEU A 50 2.71 5.40 -7.33
N LEU A 51 1.41 5.10 -7.26
CA LEU A 51 0.64 4.62 -8.42
C LEU A 51 0.58 5.72 -9.49
N ALA A 52 0.33 6.97 -9.11
CA ALA A 52 0.33 8.11 -10.03
C ALA A 52 1.70 8.29 -10.71
N GLU A 53 2.81 8.19 -9.98
CA GLU A 53 4.17 8.21 -10.55
C GLU A 53 4.43 7.04 -11.51
N ALA A 54 3.80 5.88 -11.27
CA ALA A 54 3.87 4.74 -12.16
C ALA A 54 3.00 4.88 -13.42
N GLY A 55 2.07 5.85 -13.45
CA GLY A 55 1.12 6.05 -14.54
C GLY A 55 -0.11 5.15 -14.44
N THR A 56 -0.51 4.78 -13.23
CA THR A 56 -1.73 4.03 -12.93
C THR A 56 -2.43 4.61 -11.70
N ASP A 57 -3.51 3.98 -11.24
CA ASP A 57 -4.25 4.41 -10.06
C ASP A 57 -4.89 3.21 -9.34
N LYS A 58 -5.56 3.50 -8.22
CA LYS A 58 -6.16 2.48 -7.37
C LYS A 58 -7.33 1.70 -7.99
N THR A 59 -7.89 2.13 -9.13
CA THR A 59 -8.90 1.35 -9.88
C THR A 59 -8.30 0.13 -10.56
N ARG A 60 -6.96 0.06 -10.66
CA ARG A 60 -6.21 -1.02 -11.31
C ARG A 60 -5.41 -1.87 -10.33
N LEU A 61 -5.73 -1.83 -9.04
CA LEU A 61 -5.11 -2.71 -8.05
C LEU A 61 -5.48 -4.17 -8.35
N LEU A 62 -4.48 -5.04 -8.31
CA LEU A 62 -4.62 -6.49 -8.46
C LEU A 62 -4.67 -7.16 -7.08
N GLN A 63 -3.78 -6.75 -6.19
CA GLN A 63 -3.62 -7.33 -4.86
C GLN A 63 -3.24 -6.26 -3.84
N ALA A 64 -3.76 -6.41 -2.61
CA ALA A 64 -3.31 -5.69 -1.43
C ALA A 64 -3.06 -6.64 -0.26
N THR A 65 -1.92 -6.48 0.42
CA THR A 65 -1.61 -7.16 1.68
C THR A 65 -1.49 -6.11 2.76
N VAL A 66 -2.29 -6.24 3.82
CA VAL A 66 -2.31 -5.31 4.96
C VAL A 66 -1.79 -6.02 6.20
N TRP A 67 -0.84 -5.39 6.89
CA TRP A 67 -0.36 -5.80 8.20
C TRP A 67 -0.78 -4.77 9.24
N LEU A 68 -1.43 -5.23 10.30
CA LEU A 68 -1.67 -4.43 11.50
C LEU A 68 -0.74 -4.92 12.62
N ALA A 69 -0.35 -4.01 13.49
CA ALA A 69 0.42 -4.37 14.68
C ALA A 69 -0.42 -5.13 15.73
N ASP A 70 -1.75 -4.93 15.74
CA ASP A 70 -2.70 -5.51 16.68
C ASP A 70 -4.10 -5.59 16.03
N MET A 71 -4.78 -6.75 16.10
CA MET A 71 -6.11 -6.94 15.53
C MET A 71 -7.22 -6.13 16.19
N LYS A 72 -7.00 -5.51 17.36
CA LYS A 72 -7.96 -4.56 17.94
C LYS A 72 -8.27 -3.39 16.99
N ASP A 73 -7.31 -3.05 16.13
CA ASP A 73 -7.36 -1.92 15.22
C ASP A 73 -8.04 -2.25 13.88
N PHE A 74 -8.45 -3.51 13.68
CA PHE A 74 -9.00 -4.02 12.42
C PHE A 74 -10.21 -3.23 11.92
N ALA A 75 -11.19 -2.95 12.78
CA ALA A 75 -12.39 -2.23 12.39
C ALA A 75 -12.07 -0.78 11.96
N ALA A 76 -11.26 -0.08 12.75
CA ALA A 76 -10.89 1.31 12.48
C ALA A 76 -10.02 1.45 11.22
N ALA A 77 -9.10 0.52 10.98
CA ALA A 77 -8.31 0.47 9.75
C ALA A 77 -9.18 0.20 8.52
N ASN A 78 -10.19 -0.68 8.64
CA ASN A 78 -11.09 -1.00 7.53
C ASN A 78 -12.01 0.16 7.17
N GLU A 79 -12.47 0.97 8.13
CA GLU A 79 -13.25 2.17 7.82
C GLU A 79 -12.49 3.11 6.87
N VAL A 80 -11.18 3.29 7.09
CA VAL A 80 -10.33 4.11 6.21
C VAL A 80 -10.11 3.43 4.86
N TRP A 81 -9.88 2.11 4.84
CA TRP A 81 -9.77 1.35 3.60
C TRP A 81 -11.04 1.45 2.74
N ASP A 82 -12.21 1.24 3.33
CA ASP A 82 -13.50 1.21 2.65
C ASP A 82 -13.84 2.57 2.04
N ALA A 83 -13.47 3.67 2.73
CA ALA A 83 -13.59 5.02 2.20
C ALA A 83 -12.61 5.32 1.05
N TRP A 84 -11.46 4.65 1.02
CA TRP A 84 -10.39 4.91 0.05
C TRP A 84 -10.48 4.05 -1.21
N VAL A 85 -10.82 2.76 -1.09
CA VAL A 85 -10.76 1.79 -2.19
C VAL A 85 -11.71 2.18 -3.33
N ALA A 86 -11.30 1.90 -4.58
CA ALA A 86 -12.10 2.24 -5.75
C ALA A 86 -13.45 1.48 -5.76
N PRO A 87 -14.60 2.18 -5.74
CA PRO A 87 -15.91 1.53 -5.81
C PRO A 87 -16.03 0.69 -7.08
N GLY A 88 -16.51 -0.55 -6.93
CA GLY A 88 -16.67 -1.49 -8.04
C GLY A 88 -15.37 -2.11 -8.58
N ASN A 89 -14.19 -1.69 -8.10
CA ASN A 89 -12.89 -2.21 -8.52
C ASN A 89 -11.95 -2.55 -7.32
N PRO A 90 -12.42 -3.26 -6.28
CA PRO A 90 -11.55 -3.65 -5.18
C PRO A 90 -10.52 -4.71 -5.64
N PRO A 91 -9.26 -4.66 -5.14
CA PRO A 91 -8.31 -5.73 -5.39
C PRO A 91 -8.65 -6.98 -4.59
N THR A 92 -7.99 -8.09 -4.91
CA THR A 92 -7.84 -9.17 -3.92
C THR A 92 -7.13 -8.61 -2.69
N ARG A 93 -7.57 -8.98 -1.48
CA ARG A 93 -7.03 -8.41 -0.25
C ARG A 93 -6.81 -9.48 0.82
N ALA A 94 -5.65 -9.42 1.46
CA ALA A 94 -5.35 -10.15 2.69
C ALA A 94 -5.04 -9.14 3.80
N CYS A 95 -5.49 -9.43 5.02
CA CYS A 95 -5.15 -8.66 6.21
C CYS A 95 -4.75 -9.61 7.34
N GLY A 96 -3.64 -9.32 8.00
CA GLY A 96 -3.15 -10.13 9.12
C GLY A 96 -2.44 -9.28 10.17
N GLU A 97 -2.07 -9.94 11.26
CA GLU A 97 -1.29 -9.34 12.34
C GLU A 97 0.19 -9.66 12.18
N ALA A 98 1.06 -8.68 12.39
CA ALA A 98 2.50 -8.87 12.40
C ALA A 98 3.20 -7.82 13.28
N LYS A 99 4.39 -8.17 13.81
CA LYS A 99 5.28 -7.16 14.38
C LYS A 99 5.87 -6.32 13.26
N LEU A 100 5.65 -5.00 13.31
CA LEU A 100 6.17 -4.05 12.31
C LEU A 100 7.59 -3.58 12.67
N ALA A 101 8.21 -2.84 11.74
CA ALA A 101 9.63 -2.47 11.81
C ALA A 101 10.01 -1.66 13.07
N THR A 102 9.07 -0.88 13.61
CA THR A 102 9.20 -0.18 14.89
C THR A 102 7.86 -0.23 15.64
N PRO A 103 7.84 -0.03 16.97
CA PRO A 103 6.59 0.02 17.74
C PRO A 103 5.66 1.19 17.36
N ASP A 104 6.21 2.22 16.70
CA ASP A 104 5.46 3.41 16.29
C ASP A 104 4.61 3.17 15.04
N TYR A 105 4.85 2.06 14.32
CA TYR A 105 4.04 1.65 13.18
C TYR A 105 2.92 0.70 13.63
N LEU A 106 1.71 1.04 13.22
CA LEU A 106 0.49 0.26 13.48
C LEU A 106 -0.11 -0.34 12.21
N TYR A 107 0.23 0.22 11.04
CA TYR A 107 -0.34 -0.14 9.74
C TYR A 107 0.73 -0.16 8.64
N GLU A 108 0.78 -1.24 7.87
CA GLU A 108 1.57 -1.35 6.64
C GLU A 108 0.70 -1.95 5.52
N VAL A 109 0.83 -1.41 4.30
CA VAL A 109 0.14 -1.92 3.11
C VAL A 109 1.11 -2.13 1.96
N ILE A 110 1.00 -3.27 1.30
CA ILE A 110 1.76 -3.63 0.09
C ILE A 110 0.74 -3.83 -1.03
N VAL A 111 0.96 -3.22 -2.19
CA VAL A 111 0.04 -3.37 -3.32
C VAL A 111 0.74 -3.78 -4.61
N VAL A 112 -0.02 -4.47 -5.46
CA VAL A 112 0.31 -4.77 -6.85
C VAL A 112 -0.79 -4.18 -7.73
N ALA A 113 -0.42 -3.52 -8.83
CA ALA A 113 -1.37 -2.89 -9.74
C ALA A 113 -1.01 -3.15 -11.21
N ALA A 114 -1.98 -3.04 -12.11
CA ALA A 114 -1.75 -3.09 -13.54
C ALA A 114 -1.52 -1.68 -14.11
N LEU A 115 -0.60 -1.54 -15.06
CA LEU A 115 -0.55 -0.38 -15.97
C LEU A 115 -1.71 -0.45 -16.98
N PRO A 116 -2.17 0.71 -17.51
CA PRO A 116 -3.19 0.78 -18.56
C PRO A 116 -2.95 -0.14 -19.75
#